data_AF-A0A935MKN7-F1
#
_entry.id   AF-A0A935MKN7-F1
#
_cell.length_a   1.000
_cell.length_b   1.000
_cell.length_c   1.000
_cell.angle_alpha   90.00
_cell.angle_beta   90.00
_cell.angle_gamma   90.00
#
_symmetry.space_group_name_H-M   'P 1'
#
loop_
_entity.id
_entity.type
_entity.pdbx_description
1 polymer ?
#
loop_
_entity_poly.entity_id
_entity_poly.type
_entity_poly.pdbx_seq_one_letter_code
_entity_poly.pdbx_strand_id
1 'polypeptide(L)'
;MSQCIHAPKIDQVILTSELDVTVIQTPKLGLWDWSHNTLVIGLELLLILSHRQVNAVLVHKLGHYSRKHHGFNNWIYQSRKHWQQLRNTLDRTHGVAPMLLRHFFNWYLPRFNDYSAAIIQVSEYQADALAAKIVHRDCMAKALINREVIGPYVDEIYWSTFFQQADYLPKPPSPWGSLRHYLVNDLSMRSSLKRRLQQRLLAQCDEFDADPSLIDRLAALNVHAELPDPSMISAAEIWFDSKYRRVIHDFDQMWLEINAKRWEERYEYVKQAKTRLKYLRNFSLVKMTDDALWGKKPNWKPSWVIGSSDLGIPELPRSFSGSCAGRFSLRALCKRSRK
;
A
#
# COMPACT_ATOMS: atom_id res chain seq x y z
N MET A 1 -25.74 2.33 1.51
CA MET A 1 -24.87 2.27 0.31
C MET A 1 -25.03 0.97 -0.45
N SER A 2 -24.71 -0.21 0.12
CA SER A 2 -24.80 -1.52 -0.57
C SER A 2 -26.18 -1.77 -1.24
N GLN A 3 -27.28 -1.49 -0.53
CA GLN A 3 -28.64 -1.61 -1.08
C GLN A 3 -28.89 -0.70 -2.31
N CYS A 4 -28.32 0.51 -2.33
CA CYS A 4 -28.51 1.46 -3.43
C CYS A 4 -27.83 1.00 -4.72
N ILE A 5 -26.78 0.18 -4.62
CA ILE A 5 -26.00 -0.35 -5.76
C ILE A 5 -26.25 -1.82 -6.05
N HIS A 6 -27.24 -2.43 -5.40
CA HIS A 6 -27.52 -3.87 -5.53
C HIS A 6 -26.27 -4.74 -5.28
N ALA A 7 -25.39 -4.28 -4.39
CA ALA A 7 -24.23 -5.05 -3.93
C ALA A 7 -24.68 -6.10 -2.90
N PRO A 8 -23.88 -7.15 -2.67
CA PRO A 8 -24.15 -8.11 -1.61
C PRO A 8 -24.30 -7.41 -0.25
N LYS A 9 -25.14 -7.99 0.61
CA LYS A 9 -25.27 -7.55 2.00
C LYS A 9 -23.93 -7.81 2.70
N ILE A 10 -23.40 -6.78 3.37
CA ILE A 10 -22.20 -6.92 4.20
C ILE A 10 -22.63 -7.44 5.57
N ASP A 11 -22.05 -8.56 5.98
CA ASP A 11 -22.36 -9.21 7.24
C ASP A 11 -21.39 -8.82 8.35
N GLN A 12 -20.15 -8.49 8.00
CA GLN A 12 -19.08 -8.13 8.94
C GLN A 12 -18.22 -7.01 8.37
N VAL A 13 -17.75 -6.11 9.24
CA VAL A 13 -16.72 -5.11 8.91
C VAL A 13 -15.49 -5.36 9.79
N ILE A 14 -14.32 -5.48 9.17
CA ILE A 14 -13.03 -5.64 9.83
C ILE A 14 -12.16 -4.42 9.53
N LEU A 15 -11.48 -3.92 10.55
CA LEU A 15 -10.49 -2.85 10.39
C LEU A 15 -9.08 -3.44 10.29
N THR A 16 -8.27 -2.93 9.37
CA THR A 16 -6.86 -3.29 9.21
C THR A 16 -5.99 -2.04 9.21
N SER A 17 -4.67 -2.20 9.18
CA SER A 17 -3.72 -1.09 9.08
C SER A 17 -3.50 -0.60 7.64
N GLU A 18 -4.02 -1.29 6.64
CA GLU A 18 -3.64 -1.09 5.25
C GLU A 18 -4.22 0.21 4.65
N LEU A 19 -3.71 0.60 3.47
CA LEU A 19 -4.31 1.64 2.63
C LEU A 19 -5.23 1.01 1.57
N ASP A 20 -6.19 0.20 1.99
CA ASP A 20 -7.09 -0.45 1.04
C ASP A 20 -8.49 -0.71 1.62
N VAL A 21 -9.42 -0.96 0.70
CA VAL A 21 -10.74 -1.50 1.00
C VAL A 21 -10.94 -2.72 0.11
N THR A 22 -11.21 -3.86 0.74
CA THR A 22 -11.45 -5.13 0.06
C THR A 22 -12.71 -5.79 0.59
N VAL A 23 -13.43 -6.50 -0.27
CA VAL A 23 -14.56 -7.35 0.11
C VAL A 23 -14.13 -8.80 -0.05
N ILE A 24 -14.23 -9.56 1.03
CA ILE A 24 -13.96 -11.00 1.06
C ILE A 24 -15.30 -11.72 1.11
N GLN A 25 -15.54 -12.62 0.16
CA GLN A 25 -16.73 -13.46 0.12
C GLN A 25 -16.34 -14.88 0.50
N THR A 26 -16.75 -15.32 1.69
CA THR A 26 -16.50 -16.68 2.17
C THR A 26 -17.73 -17.54 1.92
N PRO A 27 -17.66 -18.56 1.04
CA PRO A 27 -18.80 -19.44 0.79
C PRO A 27 -19.09 -20.24 2.06
N LYS A 28 -20.34 -20.25 2.53
CA LYS A 28 -20.76 -21.20 3.57
C LYS A 28 -21.10 -22.51 2.88
N LEU A 29 -20.51 -23.62 3.34
CA LEU A 29 -20.79 -24.97 2.82
C LEU A 29 -22.31 -25.26 2.91
N GLY A 30 -22.96 -25.32 1.75
CA GLY A 30 -24.38 -25.60 1.56
C GLY A 30 -24.75 -25.42 0.08
N LEU A 31 -25.78 -26.13 -0.40
CA LEU A 31 -26.24 -26.11 -1.79
C LEU A 31 -26.92 -24.78 -2.23
N TRP A 32 -26.78 -23.71 -1.44
CA TRP A 32 -27.44 -22.42 -1.63
C TRP A 32 -26.41 -21.30 -1.69
N ASP A 33 -26.70 -20.25 -2.47
CA ASP A 33 -25.90 -19.02 -2.65
C ASP A 33 -25.78 -18.16 -1.35
N TRP A 34 -25.31 -18.77 -0.25
CA TRP A 34 -25.07 -18.13 1.03
C TRP A 34 -23.58 -17.85 1.20
N SER A 35 -23.13 -16.73 0.65
CA SER A 35 -21.81 -16.17 0.92
C SER A 35 -21.85 -15.27 2.15
N HIS A 36 -20.85 -15.40 3.03
CA HIS A 36 -20.58 -14.44 4.09
C HIS A 36 -19.71 -13.32 3.52
N ASN A 37 -20.19 -12.09 3.53
CA ASN A 37 -19.46 -10.97 2.94
C ASN A 37 -18.84 -10.11 4.05
N THR A 38 -17.51 -10.15 4.11
CA THR A 38 -16.70 -9.37 5.04
C THR A 38 -16.08 -8.18 4.32
N LEU A 39 -16.40 -6.97 4.78
CA LEU A 39 -15.78 -5.74 4.30
C LEU A 39 -14.55 -5.43 5.17
N VAL A 40 -13.38 -5.41 4.55
CA VAL A 40 -12.12 -5.06 5.19
C VAL A 40 -11.78 -3.62 4.83
N ILE A 41 -11.62 -2.77 5.83
CA ILE A 41 -11.33 -1.34 5.65
C ILE A 41 -10.05 -0.99 6.41
N GLY A 42 -9.11 -0.41 5.69
CA GLY A 42 -7.86 0.07 6.23
C GLY A 42 -7.97 1.38 7.02
N LEU A 43 -7.41 1.42 8.24
CA LEU A 43 -7.33 2.61 9.08
C LEU A 43 -6.52 3.72 8.42
N GLU A 44 -5.42 3.39 7.73
CA GLU A 44 -4.61 4.39 7.02
C GLU A 44 -5.44 5.12 5.96
N LEU A 45 -6.25 4.37 5.20
CA LEU A 45 -7.18 4.94 4.23
C LEU A 45 -8.19 5.89 4.91
N LEU A 46 -8.73 5.48 6.06
CA LEU A 46 -9.69 6.29 6.82
C LEU A 46 -9.07 7.56 7.42
N LEU A 47 -7.76 7.57 7.69
CA LEU A 47 -7.02 8.72 8.22
C LEU A 47 -6.63 9.73 7.13
N ILE A 48 -6.38 9.25 5.91
CA ILE A 48 -6.00 10.07 4.75
C ILE A 48 -7.22 10.70 4.08
N LEU A 49 -8.30 9.93 3.91
CA LEU A 49 -9.48 10.37 3.16
C LEU A 49 -10.53 11.04 4.05
N SER A 50 -11.26 11.99 3.48
CA SER A 50 -12.51 12.50 4.07
C SER A 50 -13.62 11.45 4.01
N HIS A 51 -14.65 11.58 4.85
CA HIS A 51 -15.76 10.62 4.86
C HIS A 51 -16.44 10.47 3.49
N ARG A 52 -16.56 11.55 2.70
CA ARG A 52 -17.16 11.49 1.36
C ARG A 52 -16.25 10.73 0.38
N GLN A 53 -14.93 10.93 0.49
CA GLN A 53 -13.97 10.22 -0.35
C GLN A 53 -13.96 8.72 -0.04
N VAL A 54 -13.98 8.32 1.24
CA VAL A 54 -14.11 6.90 1.58
C VAL A 54 -15.43 6.32 1.07
N ASN A 55 -16.54 7.06 1.16
CA ASN A 55 -17.81 6.65 0.57
C ASN A 55 -17.69 6.42 -0.95
N ALA A 56 -16.96 7.27 -1.68
CA ALA A 56 -16.72 7.07 -3.11
C ALA A 56 -15.91 5.79 -3.37
N VAL A 57 -14.84 5.56 -2.59
CA VAL A 57 -14.03 4.32 -2.66
C VAL A 57 -14.88 3.08 -2.35
N LEU A 58 -15.75 3.14 -1.34
CA LEU A 58 -16.66 2.05 -0.99
C LEU A 58 -17.64 1.74 -2.12
N VAL A 59 -18.22 2.76 -2.75
CA VAL A 59 -19.13 2.56 -3.89
C VAL A 59 -18.39 1.94 -5.07
N HIS A 60 -17.19 2.45 -5.38
CA HIS A 60 -16.34 1.90 -6.42
C HIS A 60 -16.05 0.40 -6.14
N LYS A 61 -15.56 0.08 -4.94
CA LYS A 61 -15.21 -1.30 -4.55
C LYS A 61 -16.40 -2.24 -4.55
N LEU A 62 -17.53 -1.83 -3.98
CA LEU A 62 -18.75 -2.63 -3.97
C LEU A 62 -19.39 -2.73 -5.36
N GLY A 63 -19.11 -1.79 -6.27
CA GLY A 63 -19.54 -1.81 -7.65
C GLY A 63 -19.09 -3.06 -8.40
N HIS A 64 -17.86 -3.53 -8.16
CA HIS A 64 -17.35 -4.77 -8.76
C HIS A 64 -18.14 -6.02 -8.34
N TYR A 65 -18.83 -5.98 -7.20
CA TYR A 65 -19.60 -7.11 -6.66
C TYR A 65 -21.11 -6.97 -6.91
N SER A 66 -21.55 -5.91 -7.60
CA SER A 66 -22.97 -5.74 -7.92
C SER A 66 -23.43 -6.81 -8.93
N ARG A 67 -24.55 -7.49 -8.61
CA ARG A 67 -25.06 -8.68 -9.33
C ARG A 67 -25.49 -8.41 -10.77
N LYS A 68 -25.55 -7.14 -11.21
CA LYS A 68 -26.10 -6.80 -12.52
C LYS A 68 -25.20 -7.18 -13.70
N HIS A 69 -23.85 -7.17 -13.61
CA HIS A 69 -23.01 -7.38 -14.81
C HIS A 69 -21.55 -7.94 -14.65
N HIS A 70 -21.08 -8.44 -13.50
CA HIS A 70 -19.60 -8.52 -13.27
C HIS A 70 -18.96 -9.81 -12.74
N GLY A 71 -19.64 -10.96 -12.68
CA GLY A 71 -19.05 -12.20 -12.13
C GLY A 71 -17.75 -12.66 -12.82
N PHE A 72 -17.71 -12.59 -14.15
CA PHE A 72 -16.53 -12.94 -14.95
C PHE A 72 -15.40 -11.91 -14.82
N ASN A 73 -15.72 -10.61 -14.76
CA ASN A 73 -14.73 -9.54 -14.58
C ASN A 73 -14.08 -9.62 -13.19
N ASN A 74 -14.87 -9.87 -12.15
CA ASN A 74 -14.35 -10.06 -10.79
C ASN A 74 -13.49 -11.32 -10.69
N TRP A 75 -13.88 -12.42 -11.36
CA TRP A 75 -13.06 -13.62 -11.46
C TRP A 75 -11.70 -13.35 -12.13
N ILE A 76 -11.68 -12.66 -13.27
CA ILE A 76 -10.42 -12.25 -13.95
C ILE A 76 -9.55 -11.39 -13.02
N TYR A 77 -10.14 -10.39 -12.37
CA TYR A 77 -9.43 -9.51 -11.44
C TYR A 77 -8.78 -10.28 -10.29
N GLN A 78 -9.56 -11.16 -9.65
CA GLN A 78 -9.08 -12.01 -8.56
C GLN A 78 -8.02 -13.02 -9.03
N SER A 79 -8.20 -13.62 -10.21
CA SER A 79 -7.19 -14.50 -10.82
C SER A 79 -5.85 -13.78 -10.99
N ARG A 80 -5.83 -12.56 -11.54
CA ARG A 80 -4.58 -11.79 -11.70
C ARG A 80 -3.91 -11.47 -10.37
N LYS A 81 -4.68 -11.07 -9.36
CA LYS A 81 -4.18 -10.80 -8.01
C LYS A 81 -3.53 -12.04 -7.39
N HIS A 82 -4.16 -13.21 -7.54
CA HIS A 82 -3.58 -14.49 -7.09
C HIS A 82 -2.30 -14.84 -7.85
N TRP A 83 -2.26 -14.60 -9.17
CA TRP A 83 -1.07 -14.88 -9.97
C TRP A 83 0.13 -13.99 -9.63
N GLN A 84 -0.09 -12.71 -9.34
CA GLN A 84 0.97 -11.80 -8.87
C GLN A 84 1.53 -12.22 -7.50
N GLN A 85 0.66 -12.61 -6.56
CA GLN A 85 1.07 -13.11 -5.25
C GLN A 85 1.88 -14.41 -5.35
N LEU A 86 1.46 -15.32 -6.23
CA LEU A 86 2.16 -16.58 -6.46
C LEU A 86 3.54 -16.36 -7.11
N ARG A 87 3.66 -15.38 -8.02
CA ARG A 87 4.96 -14.98 -8.59
C ARG A 87 5.92 -14.47 -7.50
N ASN A 88 5.46 -13.60 -6.60
CA ASN A 88 6.29 -13.00 -5.54
C ASN A 88 6.77 -14.01 -4.49
N THR A 89 6.03 -15.11 -4.27
CA THR A 89 6.44 -16.20 -3.38
C THR A 89 7.41 -17.18 -4.05
N LEU A 90 7.27 -17.39 -5.35
CA LEU A 90 8.15 -18.28 -6.12
C LEU A 90 9.56 -17.72 -6.32
N ASP A 91 9.73 -16.40 -6.42
CA ASP A 91 11.05 -15.76 -6.49
C ASP A 91 11.92 -16.00 -5.23
N ARG A 92 11.31 -16.46 -4.13
CA ARG A 92 12.00 -16.78 -2.86
C ARG A 92 12.30 -18.28 -2.67
N THR A 93 11.89 -19.14 -3.60
CA THR A 93 11.96 -20.61 -3.43
C THR A 93 12.83 -21.24 -4.52
N HIS A 94 13.85 -22.02 -4.15
CA HIS A 94 14.73 -22.71 -5.10
C HIS A 94 14.29 -24.17 -5.32
N GLY A 95 14.12 -24.59 -6.58
CA GLY A 95 13.75 -25.96 -6.95
C GLY A 95 13.26 -26.10 -8.41
N VAL A 96 13.00 -27.33 -8.86
CA VAL A 96 12.54 -27.65 -10.23
C VAL A 96 11.08 -27.25 -10.47
N ALA A 97 10.19 -27.44 -9.49
CA ALA A 97 8.79 -27.03 -9.58
C ALA A 97 8.61 -25.49 -9.70
N PRO A 98 9.33 -24.66 -8.91
CA PRO A 98 9.36 -23.21 -9.12
C PRO A 98 9.87 -22.80 -10.51
N MET A 99 10.81 -23.54 -11.11
CA MET A 99 11.33 -23.24 -12.44
C MET A 99 10.28 -23.45 -13.54
N LEU A 100 9.52 -24.55 -13.49
CA LEU A 100 8.40 -24.80 -14.41
C LEU A 100 7.27 -23.79 -14.24
N LEU A 101 6.89 -23.46 -13.00
CA LEU A 101 5.91 -22.40 -12.74
C LEU A 101 6.42 -21.05 -13.23
N ARG A 102 7.71 -20.73 -13.05
CA ARG A 102 8.30 -19.47 -13.56
C ARG A 102 8.26 -19.40 -15.08
N HIS A 103 8.51 -20.50 -15.78
CA HIS A 103 8.36 -20.57 -17.24
C HIS A 103 6.90 -20.36 -17.66
N PHE A 104 5.97 -21.05 -17.01
CA PHE A 104 4.53 -20.83 -17.21
C PHE A 104 4.15 -19.36 -16.95
N PHE A 105 4.61 -18.75 -15.85
CA PHE A 105 4.32 -17.36 -15.54
C PHE A 105 4.92 -16.37 -16.54
N ASN A 106 6.12 -16.62 -17.05
CA ASN A 106 6.76 -15.75 -18.04
C ASN A 106 6.11 -15.86 -19.44
N TRP A 107 5.51 -17.00 -19.77
CA TRP A 107 4.85 -17.22 -21.06
C TRP A 107 3.35 -16.91 -21.01
N TYR A 108 2.64 -17.39 -20.00
CA TYR A 108 1.17 -17.30 -19.89
C TYR A 108 0.70 -15.96 -19.34
N LEU A 109 1.30 -15.43 -18.26
CA LEU A 109 0.78 -14.21 -17.64
C LEU A 109 0.83 -12.98 -18.52
N PRO A 110 1.88 -12.69 -19.30
CA PRO A 110 1.85 -11.55 -20.21
C PRO A 110 0.66 -11.63 -21.17
N ARG A 111 0.45 -12.79 -21.82
CA ARG A 111 -0.67 -12.97 -22.74
C ARG A 111 -2.03 -12.87 -22.04
N PHE A 112 -2.21 -13.55 -20.91
CA PHE A 112 -3.45 -13.45 -20.13
C PHE A 112 -3.69 -12.01 -19.69
N ASN A 113 -2.63 -11.28 -19.34
CA ASN A 113 -2.70 -9.89 -18.93
C ASN A 113 -3.14 -9.00 -20.09
N ASP A 114 -2.56 -9.17 -21.27
CA ASP A 114 -2.91 -8.41 -22.48
C ASP A 114 -4.37 -8.63 -22.88
N TYR A 115 -4.81 -9.89 -22.94
CA TYR A 115 -6.18 -10.23 -23.34
C TYR A 115 -7.24 -9.74 -22.33
N SER A 116 -6.89 -9.68 -21.04
CA SER A 116 -7.82 -9.26 -19.99
C SER A 116 -7.72 -7.78 -19.62
N ALA A 117 -6.70 -7.06 -20.08
CA ALA A 117 -6.45 -5.67 -19.68
C ALA A 117 -7.61 -4.75 -20.05
N ALA A 118 -8.11 -4.83 -21.28
CA ALA A 118 -9.24 -4.01 -21.73
C ALA A 118 -10.50 -4.23 -20.87
N ILE A 119 -10.75 -5.47 -20.45
CA ILE A 119 -11.90 -5.82 -19.60
C ILE A 119 -11.77 -5.20 -18.21
N ILE A 120 -10.55 -5.22 -17.64
CA ILE A 120 -10.27 -4.63 -16.33
C ILE A 120 -10.39 -3.11 -16.39
N GLN A 121 -9.81 -2.48 -17.40
CA GLN A 121 -9.91 -1.03 -17.59
C GLN A 121 -11.38 -0.58 -17.71
N VAL A 122 -12.18 -1.26 -18.52
CA VAL A 122 -13.62 -0.98 -18.63
C VAL A 122 -14.32 -1.16 -17.28
N SER A 123 -14.00 -2.20 -16.53
CA SER A 123 -14.55 -2.45 -15.19
C SER A 123 -14.19 -1.32 -14.20
N GLU A 124 -12.94 -0.86 -14.20
CA GLU A 124 -12.48 0.26 -13.36
C GLU A 124 -13.20 1.56 -13.74
N TYR A 125 -13.33 1.88 -15.03
CA TYR A 125 -14.07 3.07 -15.48
C TYR A 125 -15.56 3.01 -15.11
N GLN A 126 -16.18 1.84 -15.20
CA GLN A 126 -17.57 1.63 -14.79
C GLN A 126 -17.76 1.82 -13.28
N ALA A 127 -16.83 1.29 -12.47
CA ALA A 127 -16.84 1.46 -11.03
C ALA A 127 -16.63 2.93 -10.62
N ASP A 128 -15.73 3.65 -11.30
CA ASP A 128 -15.50 5.09 -11.11
C ASP A 128 -16.73 5.92 -11.48
N ALA A 129 -17.36 5.62 -12.61
CA ALA A 129 -18.58 6.28 -13.06
C ALA A 129 -19.74 6.04 -12.07
N LEU A 130 -19.86 4.82 -11.53
CA LEU A 130 -20.85 4.49 -10.50
C LEU A 130 -20.62 5.29 -9.22
N ALA A 131 -19.38 5.34 -8.73
CA ALA A 131 -19.00 6.13 -7.56
C ALA A 131 -19.24 7.63 -7.76
N ALA A 132 -18.90 8.16 -8.94
CA ALA A 132 -19.14 9.54 -9.32
C ALA A 132 -20.64 9.87 -9.35
N LYS A 133 -21.47 8.97 -9.88
CA LYS A 133 -22.94 9.13 -9.93
C LYS A 133 -23.58 9.15 -8.55
N ILE A 134 -23.08 8.35 -7.61
CA ILE A 134 -23.71 8.18 -6.29
C ILE A 134 -23.22 9.20 -5.28
N VAL A 135 -21.92 9.53 -5.30
CA VAL A 135 -21.31 10.42 -4.31
C VAL A 135 -21.09 11.82 -4.87
N HIS A 136 -20.18 11.93 -5.84
CA HIS A 136 -19.89 13.10 -6.69
C HIS A 136 -18.65 12.82 -7.53
N ARG A 137 -18.57 13.32 -8.76
CA ARG A 137 -17.40 13.14 -9.64
C ARG A 137 -16.10 13.67 -9.01
N ASP A 138 -16.12 14.89 -8.47
CA ASP A 138 -14.91 15.51 -7.90
C ASP A 138 -14.48 14.79 -6.61
N CYS A 139 -15.44 14.18 -5.90
CA CYS A 139 -15.12 13.43 -4.69
C CYS A 139 -14.41 12.12 -5.03
N MET A 140 -14.85 11.43 -6.08
CA MET A 140 -14.18 10.24 -6.60
C MET A 140 -12.77 10.57 -7.13
N ALA A 141 -12.65 11.62 -7.93
CA ALA A 141 -11.36 12.10 -8.45
C ALA A 141 -10.37 12.43 -7.31
N LYS A 142 -10.81 13.18 -6.30
CA LYS A 142 -9.97 13.49 -5.13
C LYS A 142 -9.59 12.24 -4.34
N ALA A 143 -10.48 11.25 -4.24
CA ALA A 143 -10.18 9.98 -3.57
C ALA A 143 -9.11 9.17 -4.31
N LEU A 144 -9.20 9.09 -5.65
CA LEU A 144 -8.19 8.46 -6.50
C LEU A 144 -6.83 9.14 -6.32
N ILE A 145 -6.78 10.46 -6.47
CA ILE A 145 -5.52 11.22 -6.34
C ILE A 145 -4.91 11.03 -4.94
N ASN A 146 -5.71 11.15 -3.87
CA ASN A 146 -5.18 10.98 -2.53
C ASN A 146 -4.65 9.56 -2.29
N ARG A 147 -5.33 8.52 -2.77
CA ARG A 147 -4.88 7.12 -2.62
C ARG A 147 -3.57 6.88 -3.38
N GLU A 148 -3.43 7.37 -4.59
CA GLU A 148 -2.25 7.11 -5.43
C GLU A 148 -1.05 8.01 -5.12
N VAL A 149 -1.27 9.16 -4.48
CA VAL A 149 -0.21 10.14 -4.19
C VAL A 149 0.14 10.17 -2.70
N ILE A 150 -0.85 10.29 -1.81
CA ILE A 150 -0.60 10.39 -0.36
C ILE A 150 -0.21 9.03 0.21
N GLY A 151 -0.85 7.94 -0.23
CA GLY A 151 -0.53 6.58 0.20
C GLY A 151 0.95 6.23 0.06
N PRO A 152 1.50 6.18 -1.17
CA PRO A 152 2.92 5.91 -1.39
C PRO A 152 3.84 6.92 -0.70
N TYR A 153 3.40 8.18 -0.55
CA TYR A 153 4.17 9.17 0.20
C TYR A 153 4.25 8.84 1.69
N VAL A 154 3.16 8.39 2.32
CA VAL A 154 3.14 7.96 3.73
C VAL A 154 4.05 6.75 3.92
N ASP A 155 3.94 5.74 3.06
CA ASP A 155 4.82 4.57 3.02
C ASP A 155 6.31 4.94 2.91
N GLU A 156 6.67 5.77 1.94
CA GLU A 156 8.07 6.07 1.66
C GLU A 156 8.70 7.06 2.64
N ILE A 157 7.93 8.05 3.11
CA ILE A 157 8.46 9.18 3.88
C ILE A 157 8.11 9.05 5.35
N TYR A 158 6.82 8.97 5.69
CA TYR A 158 6.38 8.94 7.08
C TYR A 158 6.87 7.67 7.79
N TRP A 159 6.52 6.49 7.26
CA TRP A 159 6.87 5.23 7.89
C TRP A 159 8.39 5.05 7.95
N SER A 160 9.12 5.37 6.87
CA SER A 160 10.59 5.38 6.86
C SER A 160 11.19 6.28 7.95
N THR A 161 10.70 7.52 8.08
CA THR A 161 11.18 8.46 9.09
C THR A 161 10.82 8.01 10.50
N PHE A 162 9.62 7.46 10.68
CA PHE A 162 9.15 6.89 11.94
C PHE A 162 10.08 5.76 12.41
N PHE A 163 10.38 4.79 11.55
CA PHE A 163 11.28 3.69 11.88
C PHE A 163 12.72 4.15 12.17
N GLN A 164 13.20 5.22 11.52
CA GLN A 164 14.53 5.79 11.80
C GLN A 164 14.63 6.37 13.22
N GLN A 165 13.51 6.70 13.88
CA GLN A 165 13.55 7.19 15.26
C GLN A 165 14.07 6.13 16.24
N ALA A 166 14.00 4.85 15.89
CA ALA A 166 14.60 3.76 16.68
C ALA A 166 16.13 3.94 16.89
N ASP A 167 16.81 4.73 16.05
CA ASP A 167 18.23 5.03 16.20
C ASP A 167 18.54 5.94 17.42
N TYR A 168 17.51 6.57 17.98
CA TYR A 168 17.63 7.61 19.02
C TYR A 168 16.65 7.44 20.18
N LEU A 169 15.49 6.82 19.97
CA LEU A 169 14.46 6.62 20.98
C LEU A 169 14.46 5.17 21.49
N PRO A 170 14.60 4.96 22.81
CA PRO A 170 14.60 3.61 23.39
C PRO A 170 13.23 2.93 23.30
N LYS A 171 12.15 3.72 23.22
CA LYS A 171 10.78 3.21 23.04
C LYS A 171 10.14 3.90 21.83
N PRO A 172 9.33 3.17 21.05
CA PRO A 172 8.57 3.76 19.96
C PRO A 172 7.53 4.76 20.47
N PRO A 173 7.32 5.90 19.78
CA PRO A 173 6.14 6.73 19.98
C PRO A 173 4.88 6.07 19.37
N SER A 174 3.70 6.66 19.60
CA SER A 174 2.42 6.22 19.01
C SER A 174 2.42 6.34 17.48
N PRO A 175 2.44 5.24 16.71
CA PRO A 175 2.53 5.28 15.25
C PRO A 175 1.31 5.91 14.57
N TRP A 176 0.10 5.55 14.96
CA TRP A 176 -1.13 5.98 14.29
C TRP A 176 -1.58 7.36 14.75
N GLY A 177 -1.44 7.65 16.05
CA GLY A 177 -1.68 8.99 16.58
C GLY A 177 -0.79 10.05 15.92
N SER A 178 0.50 9.72 15.72
CA SER A 178 1.46 10.63 15.08
C SER A 178 1.21 10.79 13.57
N LEU A 179 0.72 9.74 12.89
CA LEU A 179 0.41 9.79 11.46
C LEU A 179 -0.67 10.81 11.17
N ARG A 180 -1.75 10.84 11.95
CA ARG A 180 -2.82 11.82 11.74
C ARG A 180 -2.32 13.24 11.90
N HIS A 181 -1.54 13.49 12.95
CA HIS A 181 -0.92 14.81 13.18
C HIS A 181 -0.02 15.22 12.01
N TYR A 182 0.78 14.29 11.48
CA TYR A 182 1.66 14.52 10.35
C TYR A 182 0.88 14.88 9.06
N LEU A 183 -0.19 14.16 8.75
CA LEU A 183 -1.03 14.40 7.57
C LEU A 183 -1.72 15.77 7.57
N VAL A 184 -2.06 16.31 8.74
CA VAL A 184 -2.77 17.59 8.87
C VAL A 184 -1.81 18.78 8.94
N ASN A 185 -0.69 18.63 9.66
CA ASN A 185 0.13 19.78 10.06
C ASN A 185 1.40 19.99 9.22
N ASP A 186 1.84 19.00 8.45
CA ASP A 186 3.06 19.15 7.65
C ASP A 186 2.79 19.83 6.29
N LEU A 187 2.95 21.16 6.26
CA LEU A 187 2.82 21.95 5.03
C LEU A 187 3.93 21.66 4.01
N SER A 188 5.10 21.17 4.46
CA SER A 188 6.24 20.89 3.57
C SER A 188 5.94 19.75 2.59
N MET A 189 5.08 18.82 3.02
CA MET A 189 4.57 17.70 2.23
C MET A 189 3.91 18.13 0.93
N ARG A 190 3.17 19.26 0.90
CA ARG A 190 2.35 19.63 -0.27
C ARG A 190 3.16 19.82 -1.55
N SER A 191 4.37 20.38 -1.44
CA SER A 191 5.26 20.54 -2.59
C SER A 191 5.71 19.20 -3.18
N SER A 192 6.00 18.22 -2.31
CA SER A 192 6.37 16.86 -2.69
C SER A 192 5.19 16.10 -3.31
N LEU A 193 3.99 16.22 -2.72
CA LEU A 193 2.78 15.60 -3.26
C LEU A 193 2.42 16.15 -4.64
N LYS A 194 2.55 17.47 -4.89
CA LYS A 194 2.32 18.05 -6.22
C LYS A 194 3.26 17.45 -7.27
N ARG A 195 4.55 17.32 -6.94
CA ARG A 195 5.54 16.71 -7.83
C ARG A 195 5.21 15.23 -8.10
N ARG A 196 4.81 14.49 -7.06
CA ARG A 196 4.42 13.08 -7.19
C ARG A 196 3.17 12.90 -8.04
N LEU A 197 2.17 13.77 -7.88
CA LEU A 197 0.99 13.78 -8.75
C LEU A 197 1.40 13.98 -10.22
N GLN A 198 2.25 14.96 -10.51
CA GLN A 198 2.75 15.18 -11.88
C GLN A 198 3.48 13.95 -12.42
N GLN A 199 4.33 13.32 -11.62
CA GLN A 199 5.02 12.08 -12.00
C GLN A 199 4.04 10.94 -12.27
N ARG A 200 2.98 10.79 -11.46
CA ARG A 200 1.95 9.76 -11.65
C ARG A 200 1.12 9.99 -12.89
N LEU A 201 0.79 11.24 -13.22
CA LEU A 201 0.06 11.58 -14.45
C LEU A 201 0.88 11.35 -15.73
N LEU A 202 2.21 11.41 -15.63
CA LEU A 202 3.13 11.17 -16.75
C LEU A 202 3.59 9.71 -16.85
N ALA A 203 3.35 8.89 -15.81
CA ALA A 203 3.75 7.50 -15.80
C ALA A 203 2.91 6.71 -16.82
N GLN A 204 3.57 5.98 -17.69
CA GLN A 204 2.91 4.99 -18.54
C GLN A 204 2.53 3.77 -17.69
N CYS A 205 1.43 3.10 -18.04
CA CYS A 205 1.07 1.82 -17.44
C CYS A 205 2.26 0.85 -17.56
N ASP A 206 2.61 0.20 -16.45
CA ASP A 206 3.60 -0.89 -16.46
C ASP A 206 3.07 -2.00 -17.37
N GLU A 207 3.91 -2.65 -18.18
CA GLU A 207 3.52 -3.74 -19.09
C GLU A 207 2.83 -4.90 -18.33
N PHE A 208 3.03 -5.00 -17.01
CA PHE A 208 2.41 -6.01 -16.17
C PHE A 208 1.17 -5.53 -15.40
N ASP A 209 0.91 -4.23 -15.38
CA ASP A 209 -0.20 -3.61 -14.67
C ASP A 209 -1.32 -3.26 -15.65
N ALA A 210 -2.46 -3.95 -15.52
CA ALA A 210 -3.63 -3.69 -16.36
C ALA A 210 -4.53 -2.60 -15.80
N ASP A 211 -4.21 -2.06 -14.63
CA ASP A 211 -5.00 -0.98 -14.07
C ASP A 211 -4.86 0.26 -14.97
N PRO A 212 -5.98 0.94 -15.31
CA PRO A 212 -5.93 2.14 -16.13
C PRO A 212 -5.15 3.24 -15.40
N SER A 213 -4.41 4.04 -16.18
CA SER A 213 -3.61 5.12 -15.61
C SER A 213 -4.48 6.15 -14.87
N LEU A 214 -3.89 6.84 -13.89
CA LEU A 214 -4.59 7.90 -13.16
C LEU A 214 -5.15 8.97 -14.10
N ILE A 215 -4.37 9.35 -15.13
CA ILE A 215 -4.79 10.37 -16.08
C ILE A 215 -6.01 9.92 -16.90
N ASP A 216 -6.06 8.66 -17.32
CA ASP A 216 -7.19 8.11 -18.08
C ASP A 216 -8.46 8.02 -17.23
N ARG A 217 -8.32 7.57 -15.97
CA ARG A 217 -9.44 7.52 -15.02
C ARG A 217 -10.01 8.91 -14.74
N LEU A 218 -9.15 9.91 -14.53
CA LEU A 218 -9.57 11.29 -14.31
C LEU A 218 -10.21 11.91 -15.56
N ALA A 219 -9.69 11.60 -16.75
CA ALA A 219 -10.29 12.00 -18.01
C ALA A 219 -11.68 11.38 -18.20
N ALA A 220 -11.86 10.09 -17.90
CA ALA A 220 -13.16 9.42 -17.95
C ALA A 220 -14.19 10.04 -17.00
N LEU A 221 -13.73 10.58 -15.85
CA LEU A 221 -14.55 11.34 -14.91
C LEU A 221 -14.83 12.79 -15.34
N ASN A 222 -14.18 13.28 -16.40
CA ASN A 222 -14.18 14.68 -16.84
C ASN A 222 -13.74 15.67 -15.74
N VAL A 223 -12.68 15.30 -15.00
CA VAL A 223 -12.11 16.12 -13.91
C VAL A 223 -10.64 16.39 -14.17
N HIS A 224 -10.20 17.63 -13.93
CA HIS A 224 -8.79 17.99 -14.01
C HIS A 224 -8.01 17.45 -12.81
N ALA A 225 -6.79 16.99 -13.07
CA ALA A 225 -5.90 16.47 -12.05
C ALA A 225 -5.29 17.61 -11.23
N GLU A 226 -5.83 17.82 -10.03
CA GLU A 226 -5.29 18.79 -9.07
C GLU A 226 -5.12 18.13 -7.70
N LEU A 227 -4.03 18.48 -6.99
CA LEU A 227 -3.78 17.95 -5.66
C LEU A 227 -4.90 18.40 -4.70
N PRO A 228 -5.66 17.47 -4.09
CA PRO A 228 -6.73 17.83 -3.19
C PRO A 228 -6.21 18.55 -1.94
N ASP A 229 -7.01 19.45 -1.39
CA ASP A 229 -6.77 20.01 -0.06
C ASP A 229 -6.84 18.91 1.00
N PRO A 230 -6.00 19.00 2.05
CA PRO A 230 -5.98 17.99 3.09
C PRO A 230 -7.29 18.05 3.86
N SER A 231 -7.85 16.89 4.18
CA SER A 231 -9.06 16.83 4.98
C SER A 231 -8.73 17.14 6.44
N MET A 232 -9.18 18.29 6.93
CA MET A 232 -9.00 18.69 8.34
C MET A 232 -9.67 17.71 9.31
N ILE A 233 -10.73 17.03 8.88
CA ILE A 233 -11.41 15.97 9.61
C ILE A 233 -11.36 14.70 8.77
N SER A 234 -10.78 13.63 9.29
CA SER A 234 -10.68 12.34 8.58
C SER A 234 -11.99 11.55 8.61
N ALA A 235 -12.13 10.55 7.74
CA ALA A 235 -13.24 9.61 7.81
C ALA A 235 -13.23 8.82 9.13
N ALA A 236 -12.04 8.45 9.62
CA ALA A 236 -11.90 7.78 10.91
C ALA A 236 -12.48 8.61 12.07
N GLU A 237 -12.20 9.92 12.10
CA GLU A 237 -12.75 10.82 13.13
C GLU A 237 -14.28 10.88 13.08
N ILE A 238 -14.87 10.96 11.89
CA ILE A 238 -16.33 11.06 11.73
C ILE A 238 -17.03 9.73 12.03
N TRP A 239 -16.48 8.61 11.55
CA TRP A 239 -17.14 7.31 11.64
C TRP A 239 -17.02 6.68 13.03
N PHE A 240 -15.87 6.86 13.68
CA PHE A 240 -15.67 6.33 15.03
C PHE A 240 -16.14 7.31 16.11
N ASP A 241 -16.24 8.61 15.78
CA ASP A 241 -16.78 9.65 16.66
C ASP A 241 -16.19 9.55 18.08
N SER A 242 -17.01 9.36 19.11
CA SER A 242 -16.58 9.18 20.51
C SER A 242 -15.56 8.05 20.74
N LYS A 243 -15.51 7.04 19.85
CA LYS A 243 -14.59 5.91 19.94
C LYS A 243 -13.26 6.14 19.21
N TYR A 244 -13.12 7.23 18.47
CA TYR A 244 -11.93 7.48 17.64
C TYR A 244 -10.61 7.31 18.41
N ARG A 245 -10.48 7.95 19.58
CA ARG A 245 -9.26 7.86 20.40
C ARG A 245 -8.94 6.43 20.84
N ARG A 246 -9.99 5.65 21.17
CA ARG A 246 -9.84 4.26 21.56
C ARG A 246 -9.35 3.41 20.38
N VAL A 247 -9.94 3.58 19.20
CA VAL A 247 -9.53 2.84 17.99
C VAL A 247 -8.06 3.14 17.66
N ILE A 248 -7.64 4.41 17.69
CA ILE A 248 -6.23 4.77 17.45
C ILE A 248 -5.30 4.14 18.49
N HIS A 249 -5.70 4.16 19.77
CA HIS A 249 -4.93 3.55 20.84
C HIS A 249 -4.80 2.02 20.67
N ASP A 250 -5.89 1.34 20.34
CA ASP A 250 -5.89 -0.11 20.11
C ASP A 250 -4.95 -0.47 18.95
N PHE A 251 -4.96 0.30 17.87
CA PHE A 251 -4.04 0.13 16.74
C PHE A 251 -2.58 0.45 17.09
N ASP A 252 -2.34 1.45 17.94
CA ASP A 252 -1.00 1.72 18.49
C ASP A 252 -0.51 0.51 19.30
N GLN A 253 -1.34 -0.06 20.19
CA GLN A 253 -0.97 -1.22 20.99
C GLN A 253 -0.70 -2.46 20.13
N MET A 254 -1.57 -2.76 19.15
CA MET A 254 -1.34 -3.86 18.21
C MET A 254 -0.02 -3.71 17.46
N TRP A 255 0.32 -2.50 17.03
CA TRP A 255 1.60 -2.26 16.37
C TRP A 255 2.78 -2.48 17.32
N LEU A 256 2.66 -2.04 18.58
CA LEU A 256 3.69 -2.22 19.61
C LEU A 256 3.94 -3.69 19.92
N GLU A 257 2.88 -4.49 20.07
CA GLU A 257 2.98 -5.93 20.32
C GLU A 257 3.81 -6.64 19.24
N ILE A 258 3.66 -6.21 17.99
CA ILE A 258 4.37 -6.81 16.84
C ILE A 258 5.81 -6.27 16.72
N ASN A 259 6.05 -4.99 17.02
CA ASN A 259 7.29 -4.29 16.63
C ASN A 259 8.21 -3.88 17.79
N ALA A 260 7.75 -3.90 19.05
CA ALA A 260 8.52 -3.40 20.19
C ALA A 260 9.89 -4.07 20.34
N LYS A 261 9.95 -5.40 20.19
CA LYS A 261 11.21 -6.15 20.27
C LYS A 261 12.21 -5.71 19.19
N ARG A 262 11.75 -5.61 17.94
CA ARG A 262 12.60 -5.19 16.80
C ARG A 262 13.08 -3.75 16.97
N TRP A 263 12.24 -2.89 17.55
CA TRP A 263 12.61 -1.52 17.87
C TRP A 263 13.74 -1.45 18.90
N GLU A 264 13.61 -2.20 19.99
CA GLU A 264 14.62 -2.28 21.05
C GLU A 264 15.95 -2.83 20.52
N GLU A 265 15.91 -3.89 19.73
CA GLU A 265 17.08 -4.47 19.06
C GLU A 265 17.80 -3.44 18.18
N ARG A 266 17.05 -2.64 17.41
CA ARG A 266 17.60 -1.57 16.58
C ARG A 266 18.25 -0.47 17.42
N TYR A 267 17.58 -0.04 18.49
CA TYR A 267 18.09 1.00 19.38
C TYR A 267 19.42 0.58 20.03
N GLU A 268 19.48 -0.63 20.61
CA GLU A 268 20.70 -1.13 21.24
C GLU A 268 21.82 -1.34 20.22
N TYR A 269 21.53 -1.84 19.02
CA TYR A 269 22.51 -1.94 17.94
C TYR A 269 23.15 -0.59 17.60
N VAL A 270 22.34 0.46 17.39
CA VAL A 270 22.84 1.80 17.04
C VAL A 270 23.59 2.43 18.21
N LYS A 271 23.12 2.25 19.45
CA LYS A 271 23.78 2.71 20.66
C LYS A 271 25.18 2.09 20.82
N GLN A 272 25.31 0.77 20.61
CA GLN A 272 26.60 0.09 20.62
C GLN A 272 27.52 0.58 19.48
N ALA A 273 26.98 0.74 18.27
CA ALA A 273 27.73 1.26 17.13
C ALA A 273 28.26 2.69 17.38
N LYS A 274 27.45 3.57 17.97
CA LYS A 274 27.86 4.93 18.36
C LYS A 274 28.97 4.91 19.41
N THR A 275 28.88 4.05 20.42
CA THR A 275 29.93 3.86 21.43
C THR A 275 31.23 3.37 20.80
N ARG A 276 31.16 2.37 19.91
CA ARG A 276 32.32 1.85 19.18
C ARG A 276 32.96 2.91 18.28
N LEU A 277 32.17 3.70 17.56
CA LEU A 277 32.68 4.79 16.73
C LEU A 277 33.38 5.86 17.57
N LYS A 278 32.85 6.20 18.75
CA LYS A 278 33.48 7.15 19.68
C LYS A 278 34.81 6.62 20.21
N TYR A 279 34.85 5.34 20.58
CA TYR A 279 36.10 4.66 20.95
C TYR A 279 37.13 4.72 19.81
N LEU A 280 36.76 4.31 18.60
CA LEU A 280 37.68 4.28 17.44
C LEU A 280 38.13 5.67 16.96
N ARG A 281 37.36 6.74 17.21
CA ARG A 281 37.78 8.13 16.94
C ARG A 281 38.84 8.62 17.92
N ASN A 282 38.87 8.08 19.13
CA ASN A 282 39.86 8.43 20.15
C ASN A 282 41.21 7.70 19.93
N PHE A 283 41.27 6.69 19.06
CA PHE A 283 42.53 6.12 18.58
C PHE A 283 42.97 6.85 17.31
N SER A 284 44.20 7.39 17.30
CA SER A 284 44.73 8.06 16.11
C SER A 284 44.84 7.08 14.94
N LEU A 285 44.59 7.57 13.72
CA LEU A 285 44.60 6.79 12.46
C LEU A 285 45.93 6.07 12.15
N VAL A 286 46.96 6.26 12.95
CA VAL A 286 48.34 5.78 12.73
C VAL A 286 48.52 4.30 13.11
N LYS A 287 47.53 3.65 13.74
CA LYS A 287 47.58 2.23 14.14
C LYS A 287 46.27 1.47 13.88
N MET A 288 45.65 1.65 12.70
CA MET A 288 44.47 0.85 12.33
C MET A 288 44.86 -0.20 11.29
N THR A 289 44.71 -1.49 11.64
CA THR A 289 44.72 -2.60 10.66
C THR A 289 43.49 -2.51 9.76
N ASP A 290 43.58 -3.04 8.53
CA ASP A 290 42.57 -2.88 7.47
C ASP A 290 41.14 -3.23 7.90
N ASP A 291 40.95 -4.20 8.79
CA ASP A 291 39.63 -4.58 9.35
C ASP A 291 38.95 -3.43 10.12
N ALA A 292 39.72 -2.54 10.74
CA ALA A 292 39.20 -1.39 11.47
C ALA A 292 38.76 -0.25 10.54
N LEU A 293 39.26 -0.21 9.30
CA LEU A 293 38.81 0.71 8.24
C LEU A 293 37.48 0.26 7.64
N TRP A 294 37.25 -1.06 7.47
CA TRP A 294 35.97 -1.60 7.01
C TRP A 294 34.83 -1.39 8.01
N GLY A 295 35.12 -1.38 9.31
CA GLY A 295 34.16 -1.05 10.37
C GLY A 295 33.69 0.41 10.42
N LYS A 296 34.33 1.32 9.67
CA LYS A 296 33.90 2.73 9.53
C LYS A 296 32.88 2.95 8.41
N LYS A 297 32.72 1.99 7.49
CA LYS A 297 31.61 2.04 6.54
C LYS A 297 30.37 1.48 7.22
N PRO A 298 29.29 2.25 7.40
CA PRO A 298 28.00 1.65 7.69
C PRO A 298 27.68 0.77 6.48
N ASN A 299 27.87 -0.54 6.61
CA ASN A 299 27.39 -1.53 5.65
C ASN A 299 25.86 -1.48 5.69
N TRP A 300 25.31 -0.54 4.95
CA TRP A 300 23.89 -0.43 4.69
C TRP A 300 23.48 -1.65 3.85
N LYS A 301 22.89 -2.65 4.50
CA LYS A 301 22.07 -3.63 3.82
C LYS A 301 20.63 -3.11 3.85
N PRO A 302 19.97 -2.87 2.71
CA PRO A 302 18.56 -2.46 2.65
C PRO A 302 17.57 -3.54 3.12
N SER A 303 18.03 -4.68 3.65
CA SER A 303 17.18 -5.80 4.06
C SER A 303 16.38 -5.58 5.35
N TRP A 304 16.53 -4.43 6.01
CA TRP A 304 15.79 -4.10 7.24
C TRP A 304 14.57 -3.19 7.02
N VAL A 305 14.38 -2.70 5.79
CA VAL A 305 13.15 -2.00 5.41
C VAL A 305 12.15 -3.06 4.98
N ILE A 306 11.46 -3.62 5.96
CA ILE A 306 10.18 -4.24 5.67
C ILE A 306 9.18 -3.09 5.60
N GLY A 307 8.72 -2.79 4.39
CA GLY A 307 7.60 -1.90 4.16
C GLY A 307 6.33 -2.45 4.83
N SER A 308 5.27 -1.64 4.78
CA SER A 308 3.92 -1.90 5.29
C SER A 308 3.29 -3.27 4.95
N SER A 309 3.93 -4.08 4.11
CA SER A 309 3.48 -5.40 3.66
C SER A 309 3.69 -6.57 4.63
N ASP A 310 4.57 -6.49 5.64
CA ASP A 310 4.76 -7.60 6.61
C ASP A 310 4.34 -7.23 8.06
N LEU A 311 3.25 -6.47 8.21
CA LEU A 311 2.52 -6.41 9.48
C LEU A 311 1.87 -7.78 9.72
N GLY A 312 2.56 -8.60 10.53
CA GLY A 312 2.22 -10.00 10.78
C GLY A 312 0.84 -10.19 11.40
N ILE A 313 -0.03 -10.87 10.65
CA ILE A 313 -1.21 -11.58 11.15
C ILE A 313 -0.74 -12.95 11.69
N PRO A 314 -1.18 -13.44 12.87
CA PRO A 314 -1.00 -14.84 13.23
C PRO A 314 -1.70 -15.72 12.19
N GLU A 315 -0.96 -16.66 11.60
CA GLU A 315 -1.39 -17.47 10.45
C GLU A 315 -2.78 -18.13 10.64
N LEU A 316 -3.76 -17.61 9.89
CA LEU A 316 -4.96 -18.30 9.43
C LEU A 316 -5.10 -18.00 7.92
N PRO A 317 -5.70 -18.90 7.12
CA PRO A 317 -5.20 -19.28 5.79
C PRO A 317 -4.98 -18.07 4.86
N ARG A 318 -3.71 -17.92 4.46
CA ARG A 318 -3.16 -16.80 3.71
C ARG A 318 -3.93 -16.54 2.42
N SER A 319 -4.63 -15.42 2.39
CA SER A 319 -5.03 -14.72 1.18
C SER A 319 -4.96 -13.22 1.47
N PHE A 320 -4.49 -12.46 0.50
CA PHE A 320 -4.53 -10.98 0.45
C PHE A 320 -3.51 -10.21 1.31
N SER A 321 -2.37 -9.89 0.70
CA SER A 321 -1.85 -8.51 0.64
C SER A 321 -0.81 -8.43 -0.48
N GLY A 322 -0.87 -7.38 -1.30
CA GLY A 322 0.05 -7.15 -2.42
C GLY A 322 0.36 -5.67 -2.45
N SER A 323 1.52 -5.30 -1.91
CA SER A 323 2.03 -3.93 -1.97
C SER A 323 3.17 -3.87 -2.99
N CYS A 324 2.99 -2.98 -3.97
CA CYS A 324 3.96 -2.68 -5.00
C CYS A 324 5.06 -1.78 -4.42
N ALA A 325 6.20 -2.36 -4.04
CA ALA A 325 7.44 -1.63 -3.84
C ALA A 325 8.32 -1.79 -5.08
N GLY A 326 8.22 -0.83 -6.00
CA GLY A 326 9.05 -0.72 -7.19
C GLY A 326 10.52 -0.53 -6.82
N ARG A 327 11.36 -1.52 -7.15
CA ARG A 327 12.81 -1.43 -7.04
C ARG A 327 13.36 -0.68 -8.27
N PHE A 328 13.72 0.59 -8.09
CA PHE A 328 14.65 1.26 -9.00
C PHE A 328 16.04 0.61 -8.86
N SER A 329 16.47 -0.13 -9.88
CA SER A 329 17.85 -0.56 -10.03
C SER A 329 18.55 0.31 -11.08
N LEU A 330 19.27 1.33 -10.60
CA LEU A 330 20.31 2.02 -11.37
C LEU A 330 21.46 1.03 -11.65
N ARG A 331 21.64 0.65 -12.92
CA ARG A 331 22.98 0.33 -13.45
C ARG A 331 23.25 1.14 -14.71
N ALA A 332 24.45 1.70 -14.68
CA ALA A 332 25.01 2.75 -15.50
C ALA A 332 25.20 2.37 -16.98
N LEU A 333 24.92 3.37 -17.83
CA LEU A 333 25.79 3.93 -18.88
C LEU A 333 26.78 2.99 -19.62
N CYS A 334 26.64 3.05 -20.95
CA CYS A 334 27.68 3.42 -21.93
C CYS A 334 27.97 2.35 -22.99
N LYS A 335 27.40 2.53 -24.19
CA LYS A 335 28.17 2.70 -25.44
C LYS A 335 27.25 3.13 -26.58
N ARG A 336 27.47 4.34 -27.07
CA ARG A 336 26.92 4.88 -28.31
C ARG A 336 28.06 4.96 -29.34
N SER A 337 27.69 4.81 -30.61
CA SER A 337 28.48 5.03 -31.84
C SER A 337 29.40 3.86 -32.22
N ARG A 338 29.39 3.34 -33.46
CA ARG A 338 29.30 4.02 -34.76
C ARG A 338 29.00 3.00 -35.88
N LYS A 339 28.29 3.50 -36.89
CA LYS A 339 28.11 2.99 -38.28
C LYS A 339 27.28 1.74 -38.48
#